data_AF-A0A939NBG0-F1
#
_entry.id   AF-A0A939NBG0-F1
#
_cell.length_a   1.000
_cell.length_b   1.000
_cell.length_c   1.000
_cell.angle_alpha   90.00
_cell.angle_beta   90.00
_cell.angle_gamma   90.00
#
_symmetry.space_group_name_H-M   'P 1'
#
loop_
_entity.id
_entity.type
_entity.pdbx_description
1 polymer ?
#
loop_
_entity_poly.entity_id
_entity_poly.type
_entity_poly.pdbx_seq_one_letter_code
_entity_poly.pdbx_strand_id
1 'polypeptide(L)'
;LFIGGMFGILNKTRAIESGLERLLHVTSNIYLLIPFLMIVFFSVEYLYGVGQSIFWFIPIVITLVKRVGLNELIGLAIVAIAVKVGYLASITNHMHFLSRSFVGFTRV
;
A
#
# COMPACT_ATOMS: atom_id res chain seq x y z
N LEU A 1 -2.78 18.42 -9.92
CA LEU A 1 -3.94 19.18 -9.40
C LEU A 1 -4.87 18.31 -8.54
N PHE A 2 -5.29 17.12 -9.00
CA PHE A 2 -6.23 16.24 -8.27
C PHE A 2 -5.80 15.82 -6.86
N ILE A 3 -4.53 15.44 -6.68
CA ILE A 3 -4.02 14.93 -5.40
C ILE A 3 -4.09 16.00 -4.31
N GLY A 4 -3.60 17.22 -4.58
CA GLY A 4 -3.68 18.34 -3.65
C GLY A 4 -5.13 18.73 -3.28
N GLY A 5 -6.06 18.65 -4.24
CA GLY A 5 -7.49 18.88 -4.00
C GLY A 5 -8.12 17.84 -3.08
N MET A 6 -7.84 16.55 -3.30
CA MET A 6 -8.29 15.47 -2.41
C MET A 6 -7.73 15.62 -0.99
N PHE A 7 -6.45 15.91 -0.84
CA PHE A 7 -5.84 16.16 0.48
C PHE A 7 -6.45 17.39 1.18
N GLY A 8 -6.79 18.44 0.42
CA GLY A 8 -7.52 19.59 0.94
C GLY A 8 -8.90 19.21 1.52
N ILE A 9 -9.65 18.37 0.82
CA ILE A 9 -10.95 17.87 1.30
C ILE A 9 -10.76 16.95 2.52
N LEU A 10 -9.82 15.99 2.46
CA LEU A 10 -9.53 15.05 3.56
C LEU A 10 -9.12 15.77 4.85
N ASN A 11 -8.33 16.84 4.75
CA ASN A 11 -7.98 17.67 5.91
C ASN A 11 -9.17 18.49 6.41
N LYS A 12 -10.01 19.01 5.51
CA LYS A 12 -11.19 19.82 5.90
C LYS A 12 -12.28 18.98 6.56
N THR A 13 -12.44 17.72 6.16
CA THR A 13 -13.44 16.80 6.71
C THR A 13 -12.98 16.03 7.94
N ARG A 14 -11.69 16.15 8.33
CA ARG A 14 -11.08 15.32 9.37
C ARG A 14 -11.28 13.81 9.12
N ALA A 15 -11.36 13.42 7.84
CA ALA A 15 -11.57 12.03 7.47
C ALA A 15 -10.40 11.14 7.90
N ILE A 16 -9.19 11.70 7.91
CA ILE A 16 -7.99 10.99 8.36
C ILE A 16 -8.03 10.77 9.87
N GLU A 17 -8.40 11.81 10.65
CA GLU A 17 -8.55 11.71 12.11
C GLU A 17 -9.64 10.71 12.51
N SER A 18 -10.83 10.79 11.90
CA SER A 18 -11.93 9.86 12.20
C SER A 18 -11.64 8.42 11.76
N GLY A 19 -10.95 8.23 10.63
CA GLY A 19 -10.47 6.92 10.20
C GLY A 19 -9.43 6.35 11.18
N LEU A 20 -8.57 7.21 11.71
CA LEU A 20 -7.58 6.84 12.71
C LEU A 20 -8.23 6.46 14.04
N GLU A 21 -9.18 7.24 14.54
CA GLU A 21 -9.94 6.91 15.75
C GLU A 21 -10.67 5.57 15.61
N ARG A 22 -11.30 5.31 14.45
CA ARG A 22 -11.91 4.00 14.15
C ARG A 22 -10.88 2.87 14.15
N LEU A 23 -9.73 3.07 13.50
CA LEU A 23 -8.67 2.07 13.45
C LEU A 23 -8.08 1.80 14.83
N LEU A 24 -7.86 2.83 15.65
CA LEU A 24 -7.40 2.68 17.03
C LEU A 24 -8.43 1.97 17.90
N HIS A 25 -9.72 2.25 17.69
CA HIS A 25 -10.80 1.58 18.41
C HIS A 25 -10.92 0.09 18.04
N VAL A 26 -10.71 -0.26 16.77
CA VAL A 26 -10.74 -1.66 16.30
C VAL A 26 -9.49 -2.42 16.70
N THR A 27 -8.33 -1.78 16.68
CA THR A 27 -7.05 -2.47 16.80
C THR A 27 -6.49 -2.43 18.23
N SER A 28 -7.02 -1.58 19.12
CA SER A 28 -6.64 -1.41 20.54
C SER A 28 -5.16 -1.02 20.79
N ASN A 29 -4.28 -1.21 19.82
CA ASN A 29 -2.85 -0.93 19.88
C ASN A 29 -2.36 -0.33 18.54
N ILE A 30 -1.65 0.78 18.62
CA ILE A 30 -1.00 1.48 17.50
C ILE A 30 -0.06 0.56 16.72
N TYR A 31 0.63 -0.37 17.39
CA TYR A 31 1.59 -1.26 16.72
C TYR A 31 0.93 -2.27 15.78
N LEU A 32 -0.35 -2.60 15.99
CA LEU A 32 -1.11 -3.48 15.11
C LEU A 32 -1.60 -2.78 13.83
N LEU A 33 -1.55 -1.44 13.78
CA LEU A 33 -1.87 -0.68 12.57
C LEU A 33 -0.88 -0.99 11.42
N ILE A 34 0.39 -1.20 11.76
CA ILE A 34 1.46 -1.50 10.80
C ILE A 34 1.16 -2.80 10.03
N PRO A 35 0.99 -3.97 10.66
CA PRO A 35 0.69 -5.20 9.95
C PRO A 35 -0.66 -5.15 9.24
N PHE A 36 -1.66 -4.47 9.79
CA PHE A 36 -2.95 -4.28 9.11
C PHE A 36 -2.79 -3.54 7.78
N LEU A 37 -2.11 -2.39 7.78
CA LEU A 37 -1.84 -1.64 6.55
C LEU A 37 -1.02 -2.46 5.57
N MET A 38 -0.02 -3.21 6.04
CA MET A 38 0.77 -4.09 5.19
C MET A 38 -0.10 -5.16 4.50
N ILE A 39 -1.04 -5.79 5.21
CA ILE A 39 -1.95 -6.80 4.64
C ILE A 39 -2.89 -6.17 3.59
N VAL A 40 -3.40 -4.96 3.85
CA VAL A 40 -4.28 -4.26 2.90
C VAL A 40 -3.53 -3.97 1.60
N PHE A 41 -2.33 -3.36 1.67
CA PHE A 41 -1.54 -3.06 0.48
C PHE A 41 -1.04 -4.33 -0.22
N PHE A 42 -0.68 -5.36 0.54
CA PHE A 42 -0.33 -6.67 0.00
C PHE A 42 -1.50 -7.26 -0.80
N SER A 43 -2.71 -7.26 -0.22
CA SER A 43 -3.90 -7.88 -0.85
C SER A 43 -4.29 -7.17 -2.13
N VAL A 44 -4.22 -5.83 -2.14
CA VAL A 44 -4.46 -5.03 -3.35
C VAL A 44 -3.48 -5.46 -4.44
N GLU A 45 -2.17 -5.50 -4.17
CA GLU A 45 -1.23 -5.86 -5.23
C GLU A 45 -1.15 -7.33 -5.57
N TYR A 46 -1.47 -8.20 -4.64
CA TYR A 46 -1.62 -9.61 -4.91
C TYR A 46 -2.68 -9.85 -5.99
N LEU A 47 -3.79 -9.08 -5.95
CA LEU A 47 -4.88 -9.19 -6.92
C LEU A 47 -4.59 -8.48 -8.25
N TYR A 48 -4.07 -7.24 -8.23
CA TYR A 48 -3.83 -6.46 -9.44
C TYR A 48 -2.50 -6.83 -10.12
N GLY A 49 -1.42 -6.95 -9.34
CA GLY A 49 -0.07 -7.25 -9.84
C GLY A 49 0.50 -6.16 -10.73
N VAL A 50 0.12 -4.90 -10.50
CA VAL A 50 0.58 -3.75 -11.30
C VAL A 50 1.41 -2.85 -10.39
N GLY A 51 2.62 -3.31 -10.04
CA GLY A 51 3.49 -2.69 -9.02
C GLY A 51 3.93 -1.23 -9.28
N GLN A 52 3.54 -0.63 -10.41
CA GLN A 52 3.78 0.79 -10.72
C GLN A 52 2.64 1.71 -10.26
N SER A 53 1.51 1.17 -9.82
CA SER A 53 0.29 1.96 -9.58
C SER A 53 0.26 2.63 -8.20
N ILE A 54 1.22 2.32 -7.32
CA ILE A 54 1.12 2.63 -5.88
C ILE A 54 1.85 3.91 -5.44
N PHE A 55 2.63 4.54 -6.32
CA PHE A 55 3.33 5.79 -5.98
C PHE A 55 2.41 6.88 -5.41
N TRP A 56 1.15 6.91 -5.84
CA TRP A 56 0.15 7.89 -5.37
C TRP A 56 -0.35 7.63 -3.94
N PHE A 57 -0.20 6.43 -3.38
CA PHE A 57 -0.60 6.09 -2.02
C PHE A 57 0.47 6.43 -0.97
N ILE A 58 1.74 6.53 -1.36
CA ILE A 58 2.86 6.85 -0.47
C ILE A 58 2.58 8.10 0.39
N PRO A 59 2.21 9.28 -0.18
CA PRO A 59 1.94 10.47 0.63
C PRO A 59 0.72 10.31 1.56
N ILE A 60 -0.27 9.49 1.19
CA ILE A 60 -1.45 9.21 2.01
C ILE A 60 -1.02 8.44 3.26
N VAL A 61 -0.24 7.37 3.08
CA VAL A 61 0.23 6.53 4.18
C VAL A 61 1.19 7.30 5.09
N ILE A 62 2.12 8.06 4.53
CA ILE A 62 3.03 8.90 5.34
C ILE A 62 2.25 9.88 6.21
N THR A 63 1.23 10.55 5.65
CA THR A 63 0.40 11.50 6.40
C THR A 63 -0.37 10.79 7.53
N LEU A 64 -0.87 9.59 7.27
CA LEU A 64 -1.62 8.79 8.24
C LEU A 64 -0.71 8.33 9.40
N VAL A 65 0.46 7.77 9.07
CA VAL A 65 1.44 7.23 10.03
C VAL A 65 2.02 8.37 10.90
N LYS A 66 2.29 9.54 10.31
CA LYS A 66 2.75 10.74 11.02
C LYS A 66 1.73 11.25 12.05
N ARG A 67 0.43 11.17 11.74
CA ARG A 67 -0.65 11.57 12.67
C ARG A 67 -0.79 10.65 13.89
N VAL A 68 -0.33 9.41 13.79
CA VAL A 68 -0.28 8.44 14.91
C VAL A 68 0.95 8.65 15.81
N GLY A 69 1.87 9.54 15.41
CA GLY A 69 3.16 9.74 16.08
C GLY A 69 4.24 8.74 15.65
N LEU A 70 4.03 8.00 14.55
CA LEU A 70 5.03 7.11 13.97
C LEU A 70 5.91 7.88 12.96
N ASN A 71 7.14 7.40 12.77
CA ASN A 71 8.10 8.02 11.84
C ASN A 71 7.65 7.87 10.38
N GLU A 72 7.86 8.90 9.57
CA GLU A 72 7.55 8.92 8.12
C GLU A 72 8.24 7.77 7.37
N LEU A 73 9.45 7.39 7.82
CA LEU A 73 10.20 6.26 7.27
C LEU A 73 9.43 4.93 7.42
N ILE A 74 8.67 4.77 8.50
CA ILE A 74 7.81 3.58 8.71
C ILE A 74 6.69 3.57 7.68
N GLY A 75 6.08 4.73 7.39
CA GLY A 75 5.04 4.84 6.36
C GLY A 75 5.56 4.48 4.97
N LEU A 76 6.77 4.93 4.63
CA LEU A 76 7.44 4.53 3.39
C LEU A 76 7.71 3.02 3.36
N ALA A 77 8.24 2.46 4.44
CA ALA A 77 8.58 1.04 4.54
C ALA A 77 7.35 0.14 4.41
N ILE A 78 6.22 0.51 5.03
CA ILE A 78 4.94 -0.23 4.92
C ILE A 78 4.56 -0.40 3.45
N VAL A 79 4.52 0.71 2.70
CA VAL A 79 4.12 0.66 1.29
C VAL A 79 5.16 -0.08 0.46
N ALA A 80 6.44 0.26 0.60
CA ALA A 80 7.49 -0.33 -0.23
C ALA A 80 7.61 -1.85 -0.04
N ILE A 81 7.53 -2.34 1.19
CA ILE A 81 7.65 -3.77 1.51
C ILE A 81 6.37 -4.51 1.09
N ALA A 82 5.20 -4.05 1.52
CA ALA A 82 3.93 -4.74 1.24
C ALA A 82 3.66 -4.89 -0.26
N VAL A 83 3.95 -3.83 -1.03
CA VAL A 83 3.75 -3.81 -2.49
C VAL A 83 4.73 -4.73 -3.20
N LYS A 84 6.01 -4.71 -2.83
CA LYS A 84 7.00 -5.62 -3.43
C LYS A 84 6.65 -7.08 -3.15
N VAL A 85 6.31 -7.40 -1.90
CA VAL A 85 5.92 -8.77 -1.52
C VAL A 85 4.62 -9.18 -2.21
N GLY A 86 3.62 -8.30 -2.28
CA GLY A 86 2.36 -8.53 -3.00
C GLY A 86 2.55 -8.76 -4.48
N TYR A 87 3.39 -7.95 -5.14
CA TYR A 87 3.72 -8.09 -6.55
C TYR A 87 4.45 -9.40 -6.86
N LEU A 88 5.37 -9.84 -6.00
CA LEU A 88 6.06 -11.12 -6.14
C LEU A 88 5.12 -12.31 -5.97
N ALA A 89 4.15 -12.21 -5.06
CA ALA A 89 3.16 -13.25 -4.81
C ALA A 89 1.97 -13.21 -5.80
N SER A 90 1.83 -12.16 -6.61
CA SER A 90 0.63 -11.90 -7.40
C SER A 90 0.32 -12.98 -8.44
N ILE A 91 -0.96 -13.30 -8.56
CA ILE A 91 -1.51 -14.29 -9.51
C ILE A 91 -1.20 -13.89 -10.96
N THR A 92 -1.28 -12.59 -11.28
CA THR A 92 -1.01 -12.09 -12.63
C THR A 92 0.48 -12.13 -12.97
N ASN A 93 1.36 -11.83 -12.01
CA ASN A 93 2.81 -11.90 -12.22
C ASN A 93 3.30 -13.34 -12.46
N HIS A 94 2.71 -14.33 -11.77
CA HIS A 94 3.06 -15.74 -11.97
C HIS A 94 2.85 -16.21 -13.42
N MET A 95 1.78 -15.75 -14.07
CA MET A 95 1.52 -16.04 -15.49
C MET A 95 2.52 -15.34 -16.43
N HIS A 96 2.94 -14.12 -16.11
CA HIS A 96 3.97 -13.41 -16.88
C HIS A 96 5.34 -14.12 -16.83
N PHE A 97 5.70 -14.72 -15.69
CA PHE A 97 6.95 -15.47 -15.56
C PHE A 97 6.93 -16.77 -16.38
N LEU A 98 5.82 -17.51 -16.35
CA LEU A 98 5.62 -18.73 -17.16
C LEU A 98 5.71 -18.45 -18.66
N SER A 99 5.07 -17.37 -19.12
CA SER A 99 5.13 -16.92 -20.52
C SER A 99 6.57 -16.65 -20.99
N ARG A 100 7.37 -15.93 -20.18
CA ARG A 100 8.77 -15.62 -20.52
C ARG A 100 9.68 -16.85 -20.52
N SER A 101 9.40 -17.81 -19.65
CA SER A 101 10.12 -19.08 -19.59
C SER A 101 9.90 -19.93 -20.86
N PHE A 102 8.70 -19.87 -21.43
CA PHE A 102 8.35 -20.57 -22.67
C PHE A 102 8.95 -19.92 -23.93
N VAL A 103 8.96 -18.59 -24.00
CA VAL A 103 9.54 -17.84 -25.14
C VAL A 103 11.07 -17.93 -25.17
N GLY A 104 11.72 -18.09 -24.02
CA GLY A 104 13.16 -18.40 -23.95
C GLY A 104 13.51 -19.77 -24.54
N PHE A 105 12.58 -20.74 -24.49
CA PHE A 105 12.78 -22.09 -25.01
C PHE A 105 12.56 -22.21 -26.52
N THR A 106 11.91 -21.23 -27.16
CA THR A 106 11.67 -21.20 -28.62
C THR A 106 12.78 -20.47 -29.41
N ARG A 107 13.82 -19.99 -28.72
CA ARG A 107 15.01 -19.34 -29.31
C ARG A 107 16.28 -20.19 -29.17
N VAL A 108 16.16 -21.52 -29.24
CA VAL A 108 17.26 -22.48 -29.40
C VAL A 108 16.86 -23.44 -30.51
#